data_AF-A0A7J6TIY0-F1
#
_entry.id   AF-A0A7J6TIY0-F1
#
_cell.length_a   1.000
_cell.length_b   1.000
_cell.length_c   1.000
_cell.angle_alpha   90.00
_cell.angle_beta   90.00
_cell.angle_gamma   90.00
#
_symmetry.space_group_name_H-M   'P 1'
#
loop_
_entity.id
_entity.type
_entity.pdbx_description
1 polymer ?
#
loop_
_entity_poly.entity_id
_entity_poly.type
_entity_poly.pdbx_seq_one_letter_code
_entity_poly.pdbx_strand_id
1 'polypeptide(L)'
;MALGDSIDPELGYDPELLTKAIARALPPTYDFEIPQTISKLRKRKCTHVALQLPDGLLQFATVLSDIFKKFCTPYLRTVTIVADAVFGACCIDDLTCRAIGADAMVHYGHSCLTPVDQTVVYTIYVLVRISYDVNHMTASLAAAVPPEQRPVALMATVQFSQMLDEAKDIMRRKYGWEADDLFVPQIKPLSKGETLGCTAPSLDDRAKTIYYVADGRFHLEGAMLASPTIKNVLRYCPYTRRLFREGLDQESMHRTREEEIERARASKKTVG
;
A
#
# COMPACT_ATOMS: atom_id res chain seq x y z
N MET A 1 28.95 23.87 24.87
CA MET A 1 28.88 22.41 25.03
C MET A 1 29.19 21.78 23.69
N ALA A 2 30.18 20.91 23.63
CA ALA A 2 30.83 20.43 22.42
C ALA A 2 29.87 19.64 21.51
N LEU A 3 29.82 20.00 20.23
CA LEU A 3 29.07 19.36 19.14
C LEU A 3 29.86 18.19 18.50
N GLY A 4 30.71 17.51 19.27
CA GLY A 4 31.74 16.60 18.73
C GLY A 4 31.37 15.12 18.63
N ASP A 5 30.46 14.61 19.46
CA ASP A 5 30.38 13.17 19.74
C ASP A 5 29.10 12.46 19.28
N SER A 6 28.17 13.17 18.61
CA SER A 6 26.86 12.57 18.27
C SER A 6 26.69 12.15 16.80
N ILE A 7 27.66 12.47 15.93
CA ILE A 7 27.63 12.05 14.52
C ILE A 7 28.30 10.68 14.40
N ASP A 8 27.55 9.69 13.94
CA ASP A 8 28.11 8.39 13.59
C ASP A 8 29.02 8.55 12.35
N PRO A 9 30.31 8.18 12.39
CA PRO A 9 31.23 8.35 11.27
C PRO A 9 30.89 7.54 10.03
N GLU A 10 30.22 6.40 10.17
CA GLU A 10 29.80 5.55 9.05
C GLU A 10 28.54 6.10 8.39
N LEU A 11 27.62 6.63 9.19
CA LEU A 11 26.35 7.19 8.70
C LEU A 11 26.50 8.64 8.25
N GLY A 12 27.41 9.39 8.87
CA GLY A 12 27.64 10.82 8.66
C GLY A 12 26.49 11.72 9.11
N TYR A 13 25.69 11.26 10.07
CA TYR A 13 24.67 12.02 10.81
C TYR A 13 24.44 11.40 12.20
N ASP A 14 23.69 12.08 13.06
CA ASP A 14 23.31 11.61 14.40
C ASP A 14 22.05 10.70 14.34
N PRO A 15 22.16 9.39 14.63
CA PRO A 15 21.03 8.45 14.55
C PRO A 15 19.96 8.67 15.63
N GLU A 16 20.35 9.17 16.81
CA GLU A 16 19.42 9.46 17.89
C GLU A 16 18.58 10.69 17.52
N LEU A 17 19.21 11.70 16.92
CA LEU A 17 18.52 12.88 16.40
C LEU A 17 17.55 12.52 15.27
N LEU A 18 17.92 11.60 14.37
CA LEU A 18 17.03 11.10 13.33
C LEU A 18 15.80 10.42 13.96
N THR A 19 16.02 9.54 14.92
CA THR A 19 14.94 8.83 15.62
C THR A 19 13.97 9.80 16.29
N LYS A 20 14.49 10.81 17.00
CA LYS A 20 13.69 11.88 17.62
C LYS A 20 12.91 12.70 16.60
N ALA A 21 13.51 13.02 15.45
CA ALA A 21 12.85 13.77 14.39
C ALA A 21 11.67 12.99 13.78
N ILE A 22 11.87 11.70 13.50
CA ILE A 22 10.83 10.80 12.97
C ILE A 22 9.69 10.69 13.99
N ALA A 23 10.00 10.34 15.25
CA ALA A 23 9.00 10.14 16.30
C ALA A 23 8.17 11.40 16.60
N ARG A 24 8.76 12.59 16.41
CA ARG A 24 8.05 13.87 16.59
C ARG A 24 7.14 14.21 15.42
N ALA A 25 7.55 13.90 14.20
CA ALA A 25 6.96 14.48 13.00
C ALA A 25 6.05 13.53 12.22
N LEU A 26 6.16 12.21 12.45
CA LEU A 26 5.41 11.19 11.71
C LEU A 26 4.64 10.27 12.67
N PRO A 27 3.47 9.75 12.27
CA PRO A 27 2.71 8.85 13.13
C PRO A 27 3.46 7.52 13.35
N PRO A 28 3.48 6.99 14.59
CA PRO A 28 4.24 5.78 14.91
C PRO A 28 3.69 4.51 14.24
N THR A 29 2.48 4.57 13.69
CA THR A 29 1.85 3.45 12.99
C THR A 29 2.31 3.31 11.54
N TYR A 30 3.01 4.32 10.99
CA TYR A 30 3.45 4.33 9.60
C TYR A 30 4.96 4.12 9.53
N ASP A 31 5.38 3.13 8.75
CA ASP A 31 6.79 2.89 8.47
C ASP A 31 7.15 3.42 7.07
N PHE A 32 7.87 4.53 7.03
CA PHE A 32 8.35 5.18 5.81
C PHE A 32 9.77 4.77 5.41
N GLU A 33 10.38 3.79 6.09
CA GLU A 33 11.76 3.31 5.82
C GLU A 33 12.79 4.46 5.63
N ILE A 34 12.66 5.51 6.45
CA ILE A 34 13.44 6.74 6.34
C ILE A 34 14.95 6.47 6.50
N PRO A 35 15.41 5.70 7.50
CA PRO A 35 16.84 5.39 7.64
C PRO A 35 17.42 4.69 6.41
N GLN A 36 16.70 3.73 5.84
CA GLN A 36 17.09 2.99 4.64
C GLN A 36 17.15 3.91 3.42
N THR A 37 16.18 4.82 3.30
CA THR A 37 16.14 5.82 2.23
C THR A 37 17.32 6.79 2.33
N ILE A 38 17.59 7.34 3.52
CA ILE A 38 18.76 8.20 3.77
C ILE A 38 20.06 7.49 3.41
N SER A 39 20.24 6.24 3.84
CA SER A 39 21.44 5.45 3.52
C SER A 39 21.65 5.32 2.00
N LYS A 40 20.59 4.98 1.24
CA LYS A 40 20.64 4.86 -0.23
C LYS A 40 21.00 6.19 -0.90
N LEU A 41 20.37 7.29 -0.48
CA LEU A 41 20.60 8.63 -1.03
C LEU A 41 22.02 9.13 -0.76
N ARG A 42 22.52 8.94 0.48
CA ARG A 42 23.88 9.33 0.87
C ARG A 42 24.96 8.51 0.16
N LYS A 43 24.76 7.20 0.03
CA LYS A 43 25.69 6.31 -0.69
C LYS A 43 25.91 6.76 -2.13
N ARG A 44 24.87 7.28 -2.77
CA ARG A 44 24.91 7.84 -4.14
C ARG A 44 25.25 9.33 -4.20
N LYS A 45 25.38 9.99 -3.05
CA LYS A 45 25.65 11.43 -2.95
C LYS A 45 24.63 12.26 -3.74
N CYS A 46 23.35 11.86 -3.72
CA CYS A 46 22.28 12.55 -4.42
C CYS A 46 22.18 14.01 -3.96
N THR A 47 22.04 14.92 -4.93
CA THR A 47 21.97 16.37 -4.73
C THR A 47 20.56 16.93 -4.95
N HIS A 48 19.76 16.25 -5.78
CA HIS A 48 18.35 16.54 -6.02
C HIS A 48 17.53 15.24 -5.93
N VAL A 49 16.54 15.19 -5.05
CA VAL A 49 15.64 14.04 -4.89
C VAL A 49 14.20 14.45 -5.18
N ALA A 50 13.49 13.64 -5.96
CA ALA A 50 12.05 13.77 -6.15
C ALA A 50 11.29 12.85 -5.19
N LEU A 51 10.22 13.35 -4.57
CA LEU A 51 9.30 12.56 -3.73
C LEU A 51 7.97 12.42 -4.46
N GLN A 52 7.53 11.20 -4.68
CA GLN A 52 6.22 10.89 -5.23
C GLN A 52 5.41 10.10 -4.19
N LEU A 53 4.23 10.61 -3.84
CA LEU A 53 3.37 10.02 -2.82
C LEU A 53 1.92 9.96 -3.34
N PRO A 54 1.14 8.92 -2.98
CA PRO A 54 -0.30 8.93 -3.19
C PRO A 54 -0.97 9.96 -2.29
N ASP A 55 -2.19 10.37 -2.67
CA ASP A 55 -2.97 11.43 -2.01
C ASP A 55 -3.03 11.28 -0.49
N GLY A 56 -3.28 10.07 0.01
CA GLY A 56 -3.37 9.80 1.46
C GLY A 56 -2.06 10.01 2.24
N LEU A 57 -0.92 10.05 1.54
CA LEU A 57 0.41 10.25 2.11
C LEU A 57 1.01 11.63 1.77
N LEU A 58 0.43 12.41 0.85
CA LEU A 58 0.93 13.74 0.47
C LEU A 58 1.06 14.69 1.67
N GLN A 59 0.21 14.54 2.68
CA GLN A 59 0.29 15.29 3.94
C GLN A 59 1.65 15.16 4.67
N PHE A 60 2.42 14.10 4.41
CA PHE A 60 3.74 13.85 5.00
C PHE A 60 4.90 14.34 4.13
N ALA A 61 4.64 14.81 2.92
CA ALA A 61 5.68 15.08 1.92
C ALA A 61 6.67 16.18 2.35
N THR A 62 6.18 17.26 2.96
CA THR A 62 7.02 18.37 3.44
C THR A 62 7.90 17.96 4.61
N VAL A 63 7.34 17.19 5.55
CA VAL A 63 8.09 16.62 6.69
C VAL A 63 9.20 15.68 6.21
N LEU A 64 8.88 14.78 5.28
CA LEU A 64 9.87 13.87 4.68
C LEU A 64 10.98 14.66 3.96
N SER A 65 10.62 15.69 3.21
CA SER A 65 11.57 16.61 2.57
C SER A 65 12.52 17.24 3.59
N ASP A 66 12.01 17.79 4.70
CA ASP A 66 12.84 18.43 5.73
C ASP A 66 13.78 17.43 6.42
N ILE A 67 13.29 16.22 6.71
CA ILE A 67 14.11 15.13 7.25
C ILE A 67 15.24 14.81 6.26
N PHE A 68 14.92 14.55 4.99
CA PHE A 68 15.95 14.20 4.01
C PHE A 68 16.98 15.30 3.81
N LYS A 69 16.55 16.56 3.68
CA LYS A 69 17.46 17.70 3.56
C LYS A 69 18.39 17.83 4.77
N LYS A 70 17.91 17.53 5.98
CA LYS A 70 18.73 17.58 7.20
C LYS A 70 19.74 16.44 7.28
N PHE A 71 19.31 15.22 7.01
CA PHE A 71 20.11 14.01 7.28
C PHE A 71 20.90 13.49 6.06
N CYS A 72 20.67 14.02 4.85
CA CYS A 72 21.46 13.73 3.65
C CYS A 72 22.56 14.78 3.35
N THR A 73 22.90 15.62 4.33
CA THR A 73 24.00 16.60 4.23
C THR A 73 25.38 15.93 4.11
N PRO A 74 26.35 16.50 3.38
CA PRO A 74 26.30 17.79 2.66
C PRO A 74 25.76 17.68 1.23
N TYR A 75 25.30 16.50 0.80
CA TYR A 75 25.02 16.24 -0.62
C TYR A 75 23.69 16.81 -1.08
N LEU A 76 22.60 16.48 -0.35
CA LEU A 76 21.24 16.80 -0.77
C LEU A 76 20.93 18.29 -0.57
N ARG A 77 20.66 18.98 -1.67
CA ARG A 77 20.36 20.42 -1.71
C ARG A 77 18.89 20.69 -2.03
N THR A 78 18.35 19.91 -2.97
CA THR A 78 16.99 20.11 -3.49
C THR A 78 16.15 18.87 -3.24
N VAL A 79 14.93 19.07 -2.75
CA VAL A 79 13.89 18.05 -2.73
C VAL A 79 12.68 18.62 -3.46
N THR A 80 12.18 17.90 -4.45
CA THR A 80 10.97 18.26 -5.21
C THR A 80 9.86 17.28 -4.88
N ILE A 81 8.68 17.78 -4.52
CA ILE A 81 7.49 16.96 -4.36
C ILE A 81 6.79 16.90 -5.72
N VAL A 82 6.68 15.71 -6.28
CA VAL A 82 5.94 15.44 -7.51
C VAL A 82 4.47 15.34 -7.12
N ALA A 83 3.67 16.30 -7.58
CA ALA A 83 2.27 16.46 -7.19
C ALA A 83 1.28 15.92 -8.24
N ASP A 84 1.76 15.17 -9.23
CA ASP A 84 0.86 14.47 -10.16
C ASP A 84 0.15 13.32 -9.45
N ALA A 85 -1.03 12.93 -9.94
CA ALA A 85 -1.87 11.94 -9.29
C ALA A 85 -1.22 10.55 -9.35
N VAL A 86 -1.09 9.90 -8.18
CA VAL A 86 -0.46 8.58 -8.04
C VAL A 86 -1.50 7.58 -7.60
N PHE A 87 -2.01 6.80 -8.55
CA PHE A 87 -3.04 5.79 -8.29
C PHE A 87 -2.48 4.40 -7.98
N GLY A 88 -1.17 4.20 -8.14
CA GLY A 88 -0.53 2.92 -7.90
C GLY A 88 0.94 2.93 -8.28
N ALA A 89 1.61 1.79 -8.09
CA ALA A 89 3.00 1.59 -8.52
C ALA A 89 3.19 1.59 -10.03
N CYS A 90 2.11 1.52 -10.83
CA CYS A 90 2.18 1.70 -12.27
C CYS A 90 2.33 3.18 -12.70
N CYS A 91 2.15 4.14 -11.79
CA CYS A 91 2.19 5.58 -12.04
C CYS A 91 3.52 6.21 -11.61
N ILE A 92 4.65 5.57 -11.92
CA ILE A 92 5.96 6.15 -11.63
C ILE A 92 6.22 7.30 -12.59
N ASP A 93 6.55 8.46 -12.05
CA ASP A 93 6.84 9.66 -12.83
C ASP A 93 8.35 9.95 -12.92
N ASP A 94 9.11 8.95 -13.35
CA ASP A 94 10.57 9.04 -13.51
C ASP A 94 10.97 9.94 -14.68
N LEU A 95 10.13 10.07 -15.71
CA LEU A 95 10.34 10.98 -16.84
C LEU A 95 10.33 12.45 -16.39
N THR A 96 9.36 12.86 -15.55
CA THR A 96 9.35 14.21 -14.97
C THR A 96 10.54 14.40 -14.03
N CYS A 97 10.87 13.39 -13.22
CA CYS A 97 12.05 13.43 -12.36
C CYS A 97 13.34 13.67 -13.17
N ARG A 98 13.48 13.02 -14.34
CA ARG A 98 14.60 13.26 -15.25
C ARG A 98 14.59 14.67 -15.82
N ALA A 99 13.42 15.17 -16.23
CA ALA A 99 13.28 16.51 -16.81
C ALA A 99 13.66 17.63 -15.82
N ILE A 100 13.38 17.45 -14.54
CA ILE A 100 13.76 18.41 -13.49
C ILE A 100 15.20 18.22 -12.97
N GLY A 101 15.93 17.24 -13.49
CA GLY A 101 17.32 16.95 -13.09
C GLY A 101 17.45 16.26 -11.72
N ALA A 102 16.46 15.50 -11.29
CA ALA A 102 16.56 14.72 -10.06
C ALA A 102 17.52 13.53 -10.23
N ASP A 103 18.42 13.35 -9.25
CA ASP A 103 19.36 12.23 -9.21
C ASP A 103 18.68 10.92 -8.79
N ALA A 104 17.62 11.05 -7.99
CA ALA A 104 16.84 9.94 -7.47
C ALA A 104 15.38 10.31 -7.25
N MET A 105 14.53 9.30 -7.26
CA MET A 105 13.11 9.39 -6.95
C MET A 105 12.79 8.45 -5.79
N VAL A 106 12.00 8.91 -4.82
CA VAL A 106 11.43 8.07 -3.76
C VAL A 106 9.92 7.95 -4.01
N HIS A 107 9.47 6.75 -4.37
CA HIS A 107 8.06 6.43 -4.61
C HIS A 107 7.48 5.73 -3.38
N TYR A 108 6.48 6.33 -2.75
CA TYR A 108 5.84 5.80 -1.55
C TYR A 108 4.52 5.06 -1.83
N GLY A 109 4.23 4.05 -1.01
CA GLY A 109 2.86 3.58 -0.73
C GLY A 109 2.43 2.29 -1.42
N HIS A 110 3.13 1.84 -2.47
CA HIS A 110 2.72 0.69 -3.28
C HIS A 110 3.85 -0.34 -3.46
N SER A 111 3.48 -1.62 -3.64
CA SER A 111 4.42 -2.67 -4.09
C SER A 111 4.97 -2.34 -5.47
N CYS A 112 6.26 -2.56 -5.72
CA CYS A 112 6.84 -2.33 -7.05
C CYS A 112 6.18 -3.24 -8.10
N LEU A 113 5.41 -2.67 -9.02
CA LEU A 113 4.89 -3.39 -10.18
C LEU A 113 5.74 -3.18 -11.43
N THR A 114 6.51 -2.08 -11.46
CA THR A 114 7.46 -1.78 -12.51
C THR A 114 8.86 -2.18 -12.05
N PRO A 115 9.59 -3.00 -12.81
CA PRO A 115 10.97 -3.36 -12.50
C PRO A 115 11.86 -2.11 -12.36
N VAL A 116 12.68 -2.06 -11.31
CA VAL A 116 13.57 -0.92 -10.99
C VAL A 116 14.64 -0.66 -12.07
N ASP A 117 14.94 -1.65 -12.90
CA ASP A 117 15.87 -1.57 -14.03
C ASP A 117 15.24 -0.90 -15.27
N GLN A 118 13.93 -0.67 -15.26
CA GLN A 118 13.21 0.01 -16.34
C GLN A 118 13.01 1.50 -16.10
N THR A 119 13.36 2.03 -14.92
CA THR A 119 13.22 3.46 -14.64
C THR A 119 14.42 4.27 -15.14
N VAL A 120 14.17 5.46 -15.70
CA VAL A 120 15.21 6.35 -16.24
C VAL A 120 15.95 7.14 -15.16
N VAL A 121 15.35 7.28 -13.98
CA VAL A 121 15.96 7.85 -12.76
C VAL A 121 16.16 6.72 -11.76
N TYR A 122 17.14 6.86 -10.86
CA TYR A 122 17.31 5.91 -9.77
C TYR A 122 16.10 5.96 -8.81
N THR A 123 15.28 4.92 -8.85
CA THR A 123 14.02 4.87 -8.10
C THR A 123 14.13 4.01 -6.85
N ILE A 124 13.79 4.59 -5.71
CA ILE A 124 13.65 3.93 -4.42
C ILE A 124 12.15 3.74 -4.18
N TYR A 125 11.69 2.50 -4.21
CA TYR A 125 10.34 2.18 -3.76
C TYR A 125 10.33 1.98 -2.25
N VAL A 126 9.37 2.64 -1.61
CA VAL A 126 9.10 2.47 -0.19
C VAL A 126 7.66 1.98 -0.03
N LEU A 127 7.54 0.71 0.33
CA LEU A 127 6.26 0.17 0.74
C LEU A 127 5.94 0.67 2.14
N VAL A 128 4.98 1.59 2.24
CA VAL A 128 4.55 2.13 3.53
C VAL A 128 3.69 1.10 4.24
N ARG A 129 4.26 0.51 5.30
CA ARG A 129 3.55 -0.41 6.19
C ARG A 129 2.77 0.38 7.21
N ILE A 130 1.53 -0.03 7.45
CA ILE A 130 0.67 0.59 8.46
C ILE A 130 0.27 -0.46 9.49
N SER A 131 0.75 -0.29 10.72
CA SER A 131 0.40 -1.18 11.82
C SER A 131 -1.00 -0.91 12.34
N TYR A 132 -1.68 -1.98 12.75
CA TYR A 132 -3.03 -1.91 13.31
C TYR A 132 -3.26 -2.99 14.37
N ASP A 133 -4.36 -2.87 15.10
CA ASP A 133 -4.74 -3.79 16.16
C ASP A 133 -5.26 -5.12 15.58
N VAL A 134 -4.35 -6.06 15.34
CA VAL A 134 -4.66 -7.39 14.79
C VAL A 134 -5.55 -8.19 15.75
N ASN A 135 -5.42 -7.98 17.06
CA ASN A 135 -6.25 -8.64 18.06
C ASN A 135 -7.72 -8.20 17.94
N HIS A 136 -7.97 -6.91 17.77
CA HIS A 136 -9.32 -6.41 17.52
C HIS A 136 -9.87 -6.93 16.19
N MET A 137 -9.06 -6.90 15.12
CA MET A 137 -9.47 -7.39 13.81
C MET A 137 -9.87 -8.87 13.85
N THR A 138 -9.03 -9.72 14.46
CA THR A 138 -9.30 -11.16 14.59
C THR A 138 -10.48 -11.46 15.50
N ALA A 139 -10.69 -10.69 16.57
CA ALA A 139 -11.90 -10.79 17.39
C ALA A 139 -13.17 -10.46 16.58
N SER A 140 -13.10 -9.43 15.72
CA SER A 140 -14.19 -9.05 14.83
C SER A 140 -14.49 -10.14 13.80
N LEU A 141 -13.44 -10.73 13.20
CA LEU A 141 -13.56 -11.87 12.28
C LEU A 141 -14.22 -13.09 12.96
N ALA A 142 -13.73 -13.47 14.14
CA ALA A 142 -14.24 -14.62 14.88
C ALA A 142 -15.72 -14.45 15.27
N ALA A 143 -16.13 -13.24 15.65
CA ALA A 143 -17.52 -12.94 16.01
C ALA A 143 -18.45 -12.88 14.78
N ALA A 144 -17.94 -12.47 13.62
CA ALA A 144 -18.76 -12.22 12.43
C ALA A 144 -18.96 -13.45 11.54
N VAL A 145 -18.04 -14.43 11.58
CA VAL A 145 -18.04 -15.56 10.63
C VAL A 145 -18.25 -16.91 11.33
N PRO A 146 -19.45 -17.49 11.22
CA PRO A 146 -19.75 -18.81 11.75
C PRO A 146 -19.15 -19.93 10.86
N PRO A 147 -19.05 -21.19 11.36
CA PRO A 147 -18.40 -22.30 10.64
C PRO A 147 -18.93 -22.57 9.22
N GLU A 148 -20.24 -22.42 9.00
CA GLU A 148 -20.88 -22.66 7.70
C GLU A 148 -20.43 -21.68 6.61
N GLN A 149 -19.92 -20.50 7.00
CA GLN A 149 -19.40 -19.46 6.12
C GLN A 149 -17.89 -19.57 5.87
N ARG A 150 -17.26 -20.68 6.27
CA ARG A 150 -15.84 -20.99 6.02
C ARG A 150 -15.70 -21.99 4.86
N PRO A 151 -14.60 -21.96 4.07
CA PRO A 151 -13.35 -21.21 4.29
C PRO A 151 -13.44 -19.69 4.05
N VAL A 152 -12.62 -18.92 4.79
CA VAL A 152 -12.48 -17.47 4.64
C VAL A 152 -11.20 -17.12 3.88
N ALA A 153 -11.33 -16.32 2.82
CA ALA A 153 -10.19 -15.67 2.19
C ALA A 153 -9.86 -14.36 2.91
N LEU A 154 -8.67 -14.30 3.51
CA LEU A 154 -8.16 -13.12 4.21
C LEU A 154 -7.28 -12.31 3.27
N MET A 155 -7.71 -11.10 2.95
CA MET A 155 -7.10 -10.23 1.95
C MET A 155 -6.98 -8.80 2.49
N ALA A 156 -6.16 -7.98 1.86
CA ALA A 156 -5.95 -6.60 2.25
C ALA A 156 -5.41 -5.74 1.10
N THR A 157 -5.49 -4.43 1.29
CA THR A 157 -4.60 -3.51 0.58
C THR A 157 -3.17 -3.69 1.07
N VAL A 158 -2.20 -3.35 0.22
CA VAL A 158 -0.77 -3.63 0.46
C VAL A 158 -0.26 -3.07 1.80
N GLN A 159 -0.81 -1.94 2.26
CA GLN A 159 -0.38 -1.29 3.50
C GLN A 159 -0.65 -2.14 4.75
N PHE A 160 -1.61 -3.07 4.67
CA PHE A 160 -2.04 -3.92 5.79
C PHE A 160 -1.72 -5.43 5.59
N SER A 161 -1.29 -5.84 4.40
CA SER A 161 -1.17 -7.26 4.02
C SER A 161 -0.15 -8.04 4.85
N GLN A 162 0.88 -7.39 5.38
CA GLN A 162 1.94 -8.06 6.12
C GLN A 162 1.52 -8.63 7.48
N MET A 163 0.43 -8.12 8.06
CA MET A 163 -0.07 -8.59 9.36
C MET A 163 -1.11 -9.72 9.23
N LEU A 164 -1.40 -10.17 8.00
CA LEU A 164 -2.40 -11.22 7.77
C LEU A 164 -1.92 -12.61 8.22
N ASP A 165 -0.63 -12.92 8.11
CA ASP A 165 -0.08 -14.18 8.61
C ASP A 165 -0.14 -14.24 10.14
N GLU A 166 0.14 -13.13 10.83
CA GLU A 166 -0.07 -13.02 12.28
C GLU A 166 -1.53 -13.24 12.66
N ALA A 167 -2.46 -12.65 11.90
CA ALA A 167 -3.89 -12.84 12.10
C ALA A 167 -4.28 -14.32 12.00
N LYS A 168 -3.77 -15.05 10.99
CA LYS A 168 -4.02 -16.49 10.87
C LYS A 168 -3.56 -17.27 12.10
N ASP A 169 -2.37 -16.96 12.61
CA ASP A 169 -1.84 -17.62 13.80
C ASP A 169 -2.64 -17.31 15.07
N ILE A 170 -3.20 -16.11 15.19
CA ILE A 170 -4.11 -15.74 16.28
C ILE A 170 -5.42 -16.51 16.15
N MET A 171 -5.99 -16.60 14.95
CA MET A 171 -7.24 -17.35 14.70
C MET A 171 -7.09 -18.82 15.09
N ARG A 172 -5.97 -19.46 14.72
CA ARG A 172 -5.67 -20.85 15.12
C ARG A 172 -5.51 -21.00 16.63
N ARG A 173 -4.63 -20.19 17.25
CA ARG A 173 -4.25 -20.39 18.66
C ARG A 173 -5.31 -19.95 19.67
N LYS A 174 -6.00 -18.84 19.38
CA LYS A 174 -6.93 -18.20 20.33
C LYS A 174 -8.38 -18.61 20.11
N TYR A 175 -8.77 -18.78 18.84
CA TYR A 175 -10.17 -19.05 18.46
C TYR A 175 -10.40 -20.48 18.00
N GLY A 176 -9.35 -21.32 17.92
CA GLY A 176 -9.45 -22.73 17.56
C GLY A 176 -9.90 -22.96 16.12
N TRP A 177 -9.60 -22.03 15.20
CA TRP A 177 -9.89 -22.23 13.77
C TRP A 177 -8.89 -23.20 13.15
N GLU A 178 -9.38 -24.11 12.30
CA GLU A 178 -8.55 -25.10 11.62
C GLU A 178 -7.76 -24.46 10.46
N ALA A 179 -6.73 -25.17 9.97
CA ALA A 179 -5.88 -24.65 8.89
C ALA A 179 -6.66 -24.33 7.59
N ASP A 180 -7.74 -25.07 7.33
CA ASP A 180 -8.59 -24.92 6.14
C ASP A 180 -9.73 -23.91 6.34
N ASP A 181 -9.95 -23.42 7.57
CA ASP A 181 -10.98 -22.42 7.87
C ASP A 181 -10.63 -21.03 7.31
N LEU A 182 -9.34 -20.74 7.16
CA LEU A 182 -8.82 -19.41 6.84
C LEU A 182 -7.54 -19.50 6.01
N PHE A 183 -7.53 -18.88 4.84
CA PHE A 183 -6.36 -18.83 3.98
C PHE A 183 -6.10 -17.42 3.46
N VAL A 184 -4.85 -17.15 3.08
CA VAL A 184 -4.41 -15.88 2.50
C VAL A 184 -4.01 -16.18 1.06
N PRO A 185 -4.81 -15.76 0.06
CA PRO A 185 -4.53 -16.05 -1.35
C PRO A 185 -3.32 -15.24 -1.84
N GLN A 186 -2.71 -15.67 -2.95
CA GLN A 186 -1.65 -14.90 -3.62
C GLN A 186 -1.77 -15.07 -5.13
N ILE A 187 -1.67 -13.95 -5.85
CA ILE A 187 -1.52 -13.91 -7.30
C ILE A 187 -0.23 -13.15 -7.61
N LYS A 188 0.69 -13.76 -8.35
CA LYS A 188 1.95 -13.09 -8.72
C LYS A 188 1.65 -11.95 -9.73
N PRO A 189 2.38 -10.82 -9.66
CA PRO A 189 3.55 -10.55 -8.82
C PRO A 189 3.24 -10.04 -7.40
N LEU A 190 1.96 -9.98 -6.99
CA LEU A 190 1.57 -9.42 -5.71
C LEU A 190 2.01 -10.27 -4.52
N SER A 191 2.13 -9.59 -3.37
CA SER A 191 2.39 -10.23 -2.09
C SER A 191 1.19 -11.08 -1.64
N LYS A 192 1.41 -11.98 -0.68
CA LYS A 192 0.32 -12.76 -0.09
C LYS A 192 -0.75 -11.83 0.51
N GLY A 193 -2.00 -12.10 0.18
CA GLY A 193 -3.18 -11.37 0.64
C GLY A 193 -3.35 -9.99 0.00
N GLU A 194 -2.40 -9.52 -0.79
CA GLU A 194 -2.49 -8.24 -1.48
C GLU A 194 -3.46 -8.32 -2.65
N THR A 195 -4.23 -7.25 -2.86
CA THR A 195 -5.14 -7.14 -4.01
C THR A 195 -5.18 -5.72 -4.54
N LEU A 196 -5.19 -5.62 -5.87
CA LEU A 196 -5.30 -4.37 -6.61
C LEU A 196 -6.67 -4.29 -7.29
N GLY A 197 -7.10 -3.08 -7.69
CA GLY A 197 -8.37 -2.92 -8.40
C GLY A 197 -8.32 -3.56 -9.79
N CYS A 198 -7.12 -3.64 -10.37
CA CYS A 198 -6.85 -4.26 -11.66
C CYS A 198 -6.46 -5.75 -11.59
N THR A 199 -6.09 -6.25 -10.40
CA THR A 199 -5.55 -7.60 -10.23
C THR A 199 -6.00 -8.20 -8.91
N ALA A 200 -6.87 -9.21 -8.98
CA ALA A 200 -7.37 -9.95 -7.83
C ALA A 200 -7.42 -11.45 -8.12
N PRO A 201 -7.22 -12.32 -7.12
CA PRO A 201 -7.41 -13.76 -7.29
C PRO A 201 -8.90 -14.10 -7.46
N SER A 202 -9.19 -15.11 -8.29
CA SER A 202 -10.52 -15.74 -8.29
C SER A 202 -10.60 -16.77 -7.17
N LEU A 203 -11.70 -16.72 -6.40
CA LEU A 203 -11.88 -17.46 -5.16
C LEU A 203 -13.16 -18.31 -5.13
N ASP A 204 -13.95 -18.30 -6.21
CA ASP A 204 -15.28 -18.91 -6.26
C ASP A 204 -15.29 -20.39 -5.85
N ASP A 205 -14.25 -21.14 -6.23
CA ASP A 205 -14.13 -22.58 -5.92
C ASP A 205 -13.52 -22.88 -4.54
N ARG A 206 -13.18 -21.85 -3.76
CA ARG A 206 -12.28 -22.01 -2.59
C ARG A 206 -12.75 -21.30 -1.32
N ALA A 207 -13.43 -20.16 -1.43
CA ALA A 207 -13.88 -19.39 -0.28
C ALA A 207 -15.40 -19.24 -0.28
N LYS A 208 -15.98 -19.26 0.92
CA LYS A 208 -17.37 -18.85 1.13
C LYS A 208 -17.49 -17.40 1.59
N THR A 209 -16.40 -16.85 2.14
CA THR A 209 -16.35 -15.49 2.67
C THR A 209 -15.05 -14.80 2.27
N ILE A 210 -15.15 -13.54 1.86
CA ILE A 210 -14.00 -12.63 1.76
C ILE A 210 -13.98 -11.75 3.01
N TYR A 211 -12.88 -11.77 3.75
CA TYR A 211 -12.62 -10.81 4.83
C TYR A 211 -11.46 -9.92 4.41
N TYR A 212 -11.76 -8.65 4.18
CA TYR A 212 -10.86 -7.70 3.54
C TYR A 212 -10.45 -6.57 4.48
N VAL A 213 -9.14 -6.35 4.66
CA VAL A 213 -8.61 -5.29 5.51
C VAL A 213 -8.25 -4.06 4.66
N ALA A 214 -9.08 -3.03 4.75
CA ALA A 214 -8.85 -1.76 4.05
C ALA A 214 -9.77 -0.63 4.55
N ASP A 215 -9.33 0.60 4.32
CA ASP A 215 -10.14 1.79 4.54
C ASP A 215 -11.18 2.02 3.44
N GLY A 216 -10.78 1.87 2.17
CA GLY A 216 -11.64 2.05 1.00
C GLY A 216 -12.19 0.76 0.39
N ARG A 217 -13.09 0.91 -0.60
CA ARG A 217 -13.76 -0.20 -1.29
C ARG A 217 -13.16 -0.59 -2.63
N PHE A 218 -12.44 0.30 -3.31
CA PHE A 218 -12.00 0.10 -4.69
C PHE A 218 -11.27 -1.24 -4.93
N HIS A 219 -10.27 -1.54 -4.10
CA HIS A 219 -9.53 -2.80 -4.19
C HIS A 219 -10.36 -4.03 -3.86
N LEU A 220 -11.30 -3.90 -2.92
CA LEU A 220 -12.24 -4.95 -2.56
C LEU A 220 -13.22 -5.23 -3.70
N GLU A 221 -13.71 -4.20 -4.38
CA GLU A 221 -14.60 -4.35 -5.54
C GLU A 221 -13.91 -5.13 -6.66
N GLY A 222 -12.61 -4.93 -6.89
CA GLY A 222 -11.81 -5.78 -7.77
C GLY A 222 -11.85 -7.27 -7.38
N ALA A 223 -11.73 -7.58 -6.08
CA ALA A 223 -11.87 -8.95 -5.58
C ALA A 223 -13.28 -9.52 -5.78
N MET A 224 -14.31 -8.69 -5.58
CA MET A 224 -15.72 -9.08 -5.75
C MET A 224 -16.06 -9.33 -7.23
N LEU A 225 -15.45 -8.60 -8.14
CA LEU A 225 -15.57 -8.82 -9.59
C LEU A 225 -14.84 -10.08 -10.03
N ALA A 226 -13.68 -10.38 -9.45
CA ALA A 226 -12.93 -11.61 -9.74
C ALA A 226 -13.54 -12.88 -9.12
N SER A 227 -14.41 -12.71 -8.11
CA SER A 227 -15.08 -13.81 -7.39
C SER A 227 -16.58 -13.52 -7.21
N PRO A 228 -17.36 -13.43 -8.32
CA PRO A 228 -18.74 -12.95 -8.30
C PRO A 228 -19.72 -13.87 -7.56
N THR A 229 -19.38 -15.14 -7.33
CA THR A 229 -20.26 -16.08 -6.64
C THR A 229 -20.26 -15.87 -5.13
N ILE A 230 -19.19 -15.28 -4.58
CA ILE A 230 -19.05 -15.03 -3.14
C ILE A 230 -19.89 -13.82 -2.73
N LYS A 231 -20.99 -14.06 -2.03
CA LYS A 231 -21.90 -13.00 -1.55
C LYS A 231 -21.57 -12.50 -0.14
N ASN A 232 -20.83 -13.29 0.66
CA ASN A 232 -20.45 -12.89 2.00
C ASN A 232 -19.11 -12.13 1.98
N VAL A 233 -19.18 -10.80 1.89
CA VAL A 233 -18.00 -9.94 1.83
C VAL A 233 -17.99 -9.00 3.02
N LEU A 234 -16.93 -9.07 3.81
CA LEU A 234 -16.72 -8.28 5.01
C LEU A 234 -15.49 -7.41 4.83
N ARG A 235 -15.61 -6.11 5.11
CA ARG A 235 -14.50 -5.17 5.09
C ARG A 235 -14.23 -4.63 6.48
N TYR A 236 -13.03 -4.87 7.01
CA TYR A 236 -12.57 -4.28 8.25
C TYR A 236 -11.73 -3.05 7.96
N CYS A 237 -12.14 -1.89 8.50
CA CYS A 237 -11.37 -0.65 8.43
C CYS A 237 -10.48 -0.52 9.69
N PRO A 238 -9.14 -0.60 9.56
CA PRO A 238 -8.24 -0.51 10.71
C PRO A 238 -8.28 0.83 11.45
N TYR A 239 -8.58 1.92 10.74
CA TYR A 239 -8.61 3.26 11.32
C TYR A 239 -9.83 3.46 12.22
N THR A 240 -11.01 3.05 11.74
CA THR A 240 -12.27 3.22 12.49
C THR A 240 -12.60 2.03 13.38
N ARG A 241 -11.86 0.92 13.23
CA ARG A 241 -12.11 -0.38 13.89
C ARG A 241 -13.52 -0.93 13.63
N ARG A 242 -14.11 -0.58 12.49
CA ARG A 242 -15.46 -1.01 12.10
C ARG A 242 -15.40 -2.11 11.05
N LEU A 243 -16.34 -3.04 11.19
CA LEU A 243 -16.62 -4.08 10.20
C LEU A 243 -17.84 -3.67 9.37
N PHE A 244 -17.70 -3.73 8.06
CA PHE A 244 -18.74 -3.43 7.10
C PHE A 244 -19.10 -4.70 6.33
N ARG A 245 -20.38 -4.85 6.00
CA ARG A 245 -20.82 -5.84 5.02
C ARG A 245 -20.91 -5.13 3.68
N GLU A 246 -20.14 -5.60 2.73
CA GLU A 246 -20.03 -4.97 1.41
C GLU A 246 -20.77 -5.82 0.37
N GLY A 247 -21.27 -5.14 -0.66
CA GLY A 247 -21.99 -5.73 -1.78
C GLY A 247 -21.70 -4.94 -3.05
N LEU A 248 -21.75 -5.63 -4.18
CA LEU A 248 -21.55 -5.03 -5.49
C LEU A 248 -22.75 -5.38 -6.36
N ASP A 249 -23.44 -4.36 -6.86
CA ASP A 249 -24.56 -4.51 -7.79
C ASP A 249 -24.03 -4.82 -9.19
N GLN A 250 -23.67 -6.08 -9.38
CA GLN A 250 -23.11 -6.59 -10.63
C GLN A 250 -24.11 -6.54 -11.77
N GLU A 251 -25.40 -6.73 -11.50
CA GLU A 251 -26.45 -6.66 -12.51
C GLU A 251 -26.58 -5.25 -13.08
N SER A 252 -26.62 -4.23 -12.21
CA SER A 252 -26.66 -2.84 -12.66
C SER A 252 -25.38 -2.43 -13.39
N MET A 253 -24.21 -2.89 -12.92
CA MET A 253 -22.94 -2.65 -13.60
C MET A 253 -22.91 -3.28 -15.00
N HIS A 254 -23.32 -4.54 -15.15
CA HIS A 254 -23.37 -5.21 -16.45
C HIS A 254 -24.38 -4.56 -17.39
N ARG A 255 -25.58 -4.24 -16.90
CA ARG A 255 -26.59 -3.53 -17.70
C ARG A 255 -26.08 -2.19 -18.21
N THR A 256 -25.49 -1.37 -17.34
CA THR A 256 -24.91 -0.07 -17.72
C THR A 256 -23.79 -0.25 -18.75
N ARG A 257 -22.93 -1.26 -18.56
CA ARG A 257 -21.83 -1.60 -19.47
C ARG A 257 -22.36 -2.00 -20.86
N GLU A 258 -23.40 -2.83 -20.91
CA GLU A 258 -24.05 -3.26 -22.16
C GLU A 258 -24.70 -2.08 -22.90
N GLU A 259 -25.41 -1.21 -22.18
CA GLU A 259 -26.01 0.01 -22.75
C GLU A 259 -24.97 0.92 -23.40
N GLU A 260 -23.82 1.13 -22.74
CA GLU A 260 -22.73 1.94 -23.30
C GLU A 260 -22.02 1.26 -24.48
N ILE A 261 -21.90 -0.07 -24.48
CA ILE A 261 -21.37 -0.82 -25.63
C ILE A 261 -22.30 -0.65 -26.83
N GLU A 262 -23.61 -0.79 -26.65
CA GLU A 262 -24.58 -0.62 -27.74
C GLU A 262 -24.62 0.83 -28.25
N ARG A 263 -24.52 1.81 -27.35
CA ARG A 263 -24.37 3.23 -27.72
C ARG A 263 -23.12 3.45 -28.58
N ALA A 264 -22.00 2.82 -28.21
CA ALA A 264 -20.75 2.92 -28.97
C ALA A 264 -20.86 2.22 -30.34
N ARG A 265 -21.49 1.03 -30.42
CA ARG A 265 -21.73 0.33 -31.70
C ARG A 265 -22.57 1.15 -32.68
N ALA A 266 -23.60 1.85 -32.17
CA ALA A 266 -24.47 2.69 -32.97
C ALA A 266 -23.82 4.02 -33.41
N SER A 267 -22.70 4.40 -32.79
CA SER A 267 -22.00 5.64 -33.10
C SER A 267 -21.23 5.55 -34.40
N LYS A 268 -21.37 6.57 -35.25
CA LYS A 268 -20.53 6.77 -36.46
C LYS A 268 -19.32 7.67 -36.19
N LYS A 269 -19.10 8.07 -34.94
CA LYS A 269 -17.98 8.94 -34.55
C LYS A 269 -16.70 8.11 -34.42
N THR A 270 -15.59 8.70 -34.81
CA THR A 270 -14.25 8.14 -34.56
C THR A 270 -14.01 8.05 -33.04
N VAL A 271 -13.47 6.92 -32.59
CA VAL A 271 -13.06 6.68 -31.20
C VAL A 271 -11.57 7.01 -31.07
N GLY A 272 -11.16 7.67 -29.99
CA GLY A 272 -9.78 8.03 -29.67
C GLY A 272 -9.40 7.62 -28.25
#